data_AF-A0A971FVW5-F1
#
_entry.id   AF-A0A971FVW5-F1
#
_cell.length_a   1.000
_cell.length_b   1.000
_cell.length_c   1.000
_cell.angle_alpha   90.00
_cell.angle_beta   90.00
_cell.angle_gamma   90.00
#
_symmetry.space_group_name_H-M   'P 1'
#
loop_
_entity.id
_entity.type
_entity.pdbx_description
1 polymer ?
#
loop_
_entity_poly.entity_id
_entity_poly.type
_entity_poly.pdbx_seq_one_letter_code
_entity_poly.pdbx_strand_id
1 'polypeptide(L)' 'MPDGTCPQCGRFIASPDDEPEGDGPSRAPWHFYVLVAAVVVYLGWRLVQGIDWLLRWLF' A
#
# COMPACT_ATOMS: atom_id res chain seq x y z
N MET A 1 -13.78 28.22 7.26
CA MET A 1 -12.62 29.07 7.62
C MET A 1 -11.43 28.59 6.82
N PRO A 2 -10.86 29.40 5.92
CA PRO A 2 -9.78 28.96 5.04
C PRO A 2 -8.36 29.14 5.62
N ASP A 3 -8.17 29.90 6.70
CA ASP A 3 -6.83 30.37 7.13
C ASP A 3 -6.12 29.51 8.20
N GLY A 4 -6.53 28.25 8.41
CA GLY A 4 -5.79 27.30 9.28
C GLY A 4 -5.68 27.68 10.77
N THR A 5 -6.47 28.65 11.25
CA THR A 5 -6.38 29.21 12.60
C THR A 5 -7.44 28.63 13.55
N CYS A 6 -7.03 28.31 14.79
CA CYS A 6 -7.92 27.81 15.84
C CYS A 6 -8.96 28.88 16.25
N PRO A 7 -10.27 28.62 16.14
CA PRO A 7 -11.30 29.60 16.50
C PRO A 7 -11.44 29.82 18.01
N GLN A 8 -10.86 28.96 18.84
CA GLN A 8 -11.02 29.02 20.30
C GLN A 8 -9.91 29.81 20.99
N CYS A 9 -8.70 29.82 20.45
CA CYS A 9 -7.53 30.46 21.08
C CYS A 9 -6.69 31.30 20.11
N GLY A 10 -7.06 31.36 18.83
CA GLY A 10 -6.33 32.14 17.82
C GLY A 10 -4.96 31.59 17.44
N ARG A 11 -4.58 30.40 17.93
CA ARG A 11 -3.33 29.74 17.56
C ARG A 11 -3.40 29.22 16.12
N PHE A 12 -2.38 29.50 15.34
CA PHE A 12 -2.18 28.90 14.01
C PHE A 12 -1.85 27.41 14.14
N ILE A 13 -2.55 26.53 13.41
CA ILE A 13 -2.40 25.07 13.53
C ILE A 13 -1.67 24.48 12.33
N ALA A 14 -1.99 24.93 11.11
CA ALA A 14 -1.38 24.45 9.88
C ALA A 14 -1.61 25.45 8.75
N SER A 15 -0.59 25.68 7.93
CA SER A 15 -0.72 26.37 6.64
C SER A 15 -1.15 25.37 5.57
N PRO A 16 -1.98 25.74 4.59
CA PRO A 16 -2.30 24.87 3.46
C PRO A 16 -1.06 24.54 2.61
N ASP A 17 0.00 25.35 2.71
CA ASP A 17 1.31 25.15 2.07
C ASP A 17 2.29 24.36 2.96
N ASP A 18 1.91 23.97 4.18
CA ASP A 18 2.67 23.00 4.98
C ASP A 18 2.41 21.58 4.44
N GLU A 19 2.81 21.37 3.19
CA GLU A 19 3.10 20.02 2.71
C GLU A 19 4.23 19.49 3.61
N PRO A 20 4.11 18.29 4.21
CA PRO A 20 5.20 17.77 5.01
C PRO A 20 6.42 17.61 4.09
N GLU A 21 7.39 18.53 4.21
CA GLU A 21 8.73 18.48 3.62
C GLU A 21 9.59 17.32 4.24
N GLY A 22 8.92 16.36 4.85
CA GLY A 22 9.47 15.21 5.54
C GLY A 22 9.36 13.96 4.67
N ASP A 23 10.51 13.63 4.08
CA ASP A 23 10.88 12.33 3.52
C ASP A 23 10.24 11.98 2.16
N GLY A 24 11.11 11.84 1.15
CA GLY A 24 10.76 11.44 -0.21
C GLY A 24 9.93 10.15 -0.28
N PRO A 25 9.40 9.81 -1.48
CA PRO A 25 8.23 8.96 -1.68
C PRO A 25 8.10 7.87 -0.62
N SER A 26 7.12 8.02 0.26
CA SER A 26 6.85 7.15 1.41
C SER A 26 7.04 5.69 1.03
N ARG A 27 8.23 5.15 1.28
CA ARG A 27 8.56 3.78 0.88
C ARG A 27 7.61 2.88 1.65
N ALA A 28 6.85 2.08 0.90
CA ALA A 28 5.96 1.11 1.50
C ALA A 28 6.75 0.26 2.53
N PRO A 29 6.18 -0.05 3.70
CA PRO A 29 6.87 -0.84 4.72
C PRO A 29 7.38 -2.16 4.14
N TRP A 30 8.56 -2.62 4.57
CA TRP A 30 9.17 -3.85 4.04
C TRP A 30 8.25 -5.08 4.10
N HIS A 31 7.42 -5.17 5.15
CA HIS A 31 6.42 -6.21 5.31
C HIS A 31 5.39 -6.26 4.16
N PHE A 32 5.08 -5.12 3.54
CA PHE A 32 4.16 -5.07 2.39
C PHE A 32 4.71 -5.89 1.22
N TYR A 33 5.99 -5.73 0.91
CA TYR A 33 6.65 -6.51 -0.14
C TYR A 33 6.73 -8.00 0.18
N VAL A 34 6.91 -8.37 1.46
CA VAL A 34 6.88 -9.78 1.89
C VAL A 34 5.52 -10.41 1.66
N LEU A 35 4.43 -9.71 1.99
CA LEU A 35 3.08 -10.20 1.72
C LEU A 35 2.82 -10.36 0.22
N VAL A 36 3.23 -9.38 -0.60
CA VAL A 36 3.12 -9.46 -2.06
C VAL A 36 3.89 -10.67 -2.61
N ALA A 37 5.13 -10.88 -2.16
CA ALA A 37 5.92 -12.03 -2.59
C ALA A 37 5.26 -13.37 -2.21
N ALA A 38 4.74 -13.49 -0.98
CA ALA A 38 4.02 -14.68 -0.54
C ALA A 38 2.78 -14.97 -1.41
N VAL A 39 2.04 -13.93 -1.78
CA VAL A 39 0.87 -14.05 -2.66
C VAL A 39 1.28 -14.52 -4.07
N VAL A 40 2.32 -13.94 -4.66
CA VAL A 40 2.81 -14.33 -5.99
C VAL A 40 3.26 -15.80 -6.00
N VAL A 41 4.01 -16.22 -4.98
CA VAL A 41 4.45 -17.62 -4.83
C VAL A 41 3.25 -18.56 -4.69
N TYR A 42 2.29 -18.22 -3.83
CA TYR A 42 1.10 -19.05 -3.61
C TYR A 42 0.25 -19.17 -4.87
N LEU A 43 -0.03 -18.05 -5.55
CA LEU A 43 -0.81 -18.05 -6.78
C LEU A 43 -0.09 -18.78 -7.91
N GLY A 44 1.23 -18.62 -8.03
CA GLY A 44 2.04 -19.36 -9.00
C GLY A 44 1.95 -20.87 -8.77
N TRP A 45 2.12 -21.32 -7.52
CA TRP A 45 1.96 -22.73 -7.14
C TRP A 45 0.55 -23.25 -7.44
N ARG A 46 -0.48 -22.47 -7.08
CA ARG A 46 -1.89 -22.80 -7.33
C ARG A 46 -2.18 -22.92 -8.83
N LEU A 47 -1.58 -22.07 -9.66
CA LEU A 47 -1.70 -22.13 -11.11
C LEU A 47 -1.10 -23.41 -11.67
N VAL A 48 0.15 -23.74 -11.28
CA VAL A 48 0.83 -24.96 -11.72
C VAL A 48 0.03 -26.19 -11.30
N GLN A 49 -0.43 -26.23 -10.04
CA GLN A 49 -1.28 -27.31 -9.53
C GLN A 49 -2.58 -27.45 -10.34
N GLY A 50 -3.24 -26.34 -10.67
CA GLY A 50 -4.46 -26.36 -11.48
C GLY A 50 -4.20 -26.83 -12.91
N ILE A 51 -3.11 -26.39 -13.54
CA ILE A 51 -2.72 -26.78 -14.90
C ILE A 51 -2.38 -28.26 -14.95
N ASP A 52 -1.60 -28.78 -14.01
CA ASP A 52 -1.29 -30.21 -13.91
C ASP A 52 -2.56 -31.06 -13.81
N TRP A 53 -3.48 -30.65 -12.93
CA TRP A 53 -4.76 -31.32 -12.78
C TRP A 53 -5.59 -31.31 -14.07
N LEU A 54 -5.61 -30.17 -14.78
CA LEU A 54 -6.35 -30.02 -16.03
C LEU A 54 -5.74 -30.84 -17.18
N LEU A 55 -4.41 -30.85 -17.30
CA LEU A 55 -3.68 -31.65 -18.29
C LEU A 55 -3.92 -33.14 -18.07
N ARG A 56 -3.85 -33.60 -16.82
CA ARG A 56 -4.13 -34.98 -16.45
C ARG A 56 -5.59 -35.37 -16.66
N TRP A 57 -6.52 -34.42 -16.57
CA TRP A 57 -7.93 -34.69 -16.82
C TRP A 57 -8.26 -34.78 -18.31
N LEU A 58 -7.58 -33.98 -19.14
CA LEU A 58 -7.82 -33.92 -20.59
C LEU A 58 -7.23 -35.12 -21.35
N PHE A 59 -6.17 -35.75 -20.81
CA PHE A 59 -5.43 -36.84 -21.44
C PHE A 59 -5.69 -38.18 -20.73
#